data_AF-A0A6N7W198-F1
#
_entry.id   AF-A0A6N7W198-F1
#
_cell.length_a   1.000
_cell.length_b   1.000
_cell.length_c   1.000
_cell.angle_alpha   90.00
_cell.angle_beta   90.00
_cell.angle_gamma   90.00
#
_symmetry.space_group_name_H-M   'P 1'
#
loop_
_entity.id
_entity.type
_entity.pdbx_description
1 polymer ?
#
loop_
_entity_poly.entity_id
_entity_poly.type
_entity_poly.pdbx_seq_one_letter_code
_entity_poly.pdbx_strand_id
1 'polypeptide(L)'
;MTEQFNPKVLFDNVDFLIKSENRKIGEVESDAGVSAGYISRTSKDGGSRPGIDFIMNIAKVLHVSIDTLLKVDISSLTPTERYLISFLKKLEHDTVHDLLAWERVSAESLNNMETDQNGITNHPLFDFHRFYEEGESEYPEEVSRVVFVSNSFGVHTSIHGDCFELRLKNGAYLHLMNISKSVYRTNDSEVFAKEIWMSIPGQEPQYLCSDHGDSKLAEFINNLYAAVAENTKHPKVKQEFRYIIDSFMKGENEDDPPQQFDEEIPF
;
A
#
# COMPACT_ATOMS: atom_id res chain seq x y z
N MET A 1 -6.08 -25.63 -3.05
CA MET A 1 -7.56 -25.61 -3.07
C MET A 1 -7.94 -24.83 -4.32
N THR A 2 -8.76 -25.37 -5.22
CA THR A 2 -9.14 -24.66 -6.47
C THR A 2 -10.08 -23.52 -6.12
N GLU A 3 -9.65 -22.27 -6.30
CA GLU A 3 -10.53 -21.10 -6.22
C GLU A 3 -11.66 -21.27 -7.23
N GLN A 4 -12.87 -21.53 -6.76
CA GLN A 4 -14.06 -21.55 -7.61
C GLN A 4 -14.72 -20.18 -7.58
N PHE A 5 -15.02 -19.66 -8.76
CA PHE A 5 -15.83 -18.46 -8.92
C PHE A 5 -17.12 -18.56 -8.10
N ASN A 6 -17.35 -17.60 -7.21
CA ASN A 6 -18.56 -17.48 -6.41
C ASN A 6 -19.46 -16.38 -6.99
N PRO A 7 -20.53 -16.73 -7.72
CA PRO A 7 -21.45 -15.73 -8.30
C PRO A 7 -22.07 -14.81 -7.26
N LYS A 8 -22.21 -15.28 -6.01
CA LYS A 8 -22.80 -14.50 -4.93
C LYS A 8 -21.95 -13.28 -4.59
N VAL A 9 -20.62 -13.43 -4.49
CA VAL A 9 -19.70 -12.31 -4.23
C VAL A 9 -19.83 -11.24 -5.32
N LEU A 10 -19.85 -11.66 -6.59
CA LEU A 10 -20.05 -10.76 -7.72
C LEU A 10 -21.36 -9.97 -7.60
N PHE A 11 -22.49 -10.64 -7.36
CA PHE A 11 -23.79 -9.96 -7.33
C PHE A 11 -23.99 -9.11 -6.07
N ASP A 12 -23.51 -9.57 -4.91
CA ASP A 12 -23.52 -8.78 -3.67
C ASP A 12 -22.70 -7.50 -3.84
N ASN A 13 -21.53 -7.59 -4.50
CA ASN A 13 -20.71 -6.45 -4.86
C ASN A 13 -21.40 -5.49 -5.83
N VAL A 14 -22.00 -6.01 -6.91
CA VAL A 14 -22.74 -5.20 -7.89
C VAL A 14 -23.89 -4.46 -7.22
N ASP A 15 -24.70 -5.15 -6.42
CA ASP A 15 -25.83 -4.54 -5.69
C ASP A 15 -25.37 -3.46 -4.71
N PHE A 16 -24.25 -3.71 -4.01
CA PHE A 16 -23.66 -2.73 -3.11
C PHE A 16 -23.17 -1.49 -3.86
N LEU A 17 -22.43 -1.65 -4.95
CA LEU A 17 -21.87 -0.55 -5.74
C LEU A 17 -22.97 0.31 -6.36
N ILE A 18 -24.01 -0.30 -6.96
CA ILE A 18 -25.16 0.41 -7.53
C ILE A 18 -25.84 1.29 -6.47
N LYS A 19 -26.06 0.75 -5.26
CA LYS A 19 -26.64 1.50 -4.14
C LYS A 19 -25.73 2.64 -3.68
N SER A 20 -24.41 2.41 -3.66
CA SER A 20 -23.43 3.42 -3.24
C SER A 20 -23.33 4.60 -4.21
N GLU A 21 -23.52 4.36 -5.51
CA GLU A 21 -23.58 5.40 -6.55
C GLU A 21 -24.97 6.06 -6.66
N ASN A 22 -25.95 5.61 -5.88
CA ASN A 22 -27.35 6.05 -5.94
C ASN A 22 -27.97 5.92 -7.36
N ARG A 23 -27.56 4.88 -8.10
CA ARG A 23 -28.04 4.59 -9.46
C ARG A 23 -29.17 3.57 -9.43
N LYS A 24 -30.03 3.58 -10.45
CA LYS A 24 -31.06 2.54 -10.61
C LYS A 24 -30.47 1.32 -11.29
N ILE A 25 -30.81 0.14 -10.79
CA ILE A 25 -30.35 -1.14 -11.35
C ILE A 25 -30.62 -1.27 -12.86
N GLY A 26 -31.78 -0.82 -13.34
CA GLY A 26 -32.12 -0.88 -14.77
C GLY A 26 -31.29 0.06 -15.66
N GLU A 27 -30.82 1.18 -15.12
CA GLU A 27 -29.89 2.08 -15.83
C GLU A 27 -28.53 1.40 -15.98
N VAL A 28 -28.03 0.83 -14.88
CA VAL A 28 -26.76 0.10 -14.85
C VAL A 28 -26.78 -1.14 -15.76
N GLU A 29 -27.90 -1.88 -15.81
CA GLU A 29 -28.09 -2.99 -16.73
C GLU A 29 -28.01 -2.54 -18.20
N SER A 30 -28.64 -1.40 -18.50
CA SER A 30 -28.61 -0.83 -19.84
C SER A 30 -27.19 -0.40 -20.23
N ASP A 31 -26.47 0.26 -19.32
CA ASP A 31 -25.08 0.68 -19.52
C ASP A 31 -24.12 -0.51 -19.65
N ALA A 32 -24.39 -1.61 -18.96
CA ALA A 32 -23.63 -2.86 -19.08
C ALA A 32 -23.98 -3.68 -20.33
N GLY A 33 -24.96 -3.25 -21.12
CA GLY A 33 -25.39 -3.90 -22.37
C GLY A 33 -26.25 -5.15 -22.15
N VAL A 34 -26.95 -5.26 -21.02
CA VAL A 34 -27.85 -6.38 -20.72
C VAL A 34 -29.30 -5.95 -20.58
N SER A 35 -30.23 -6.90 -20.77
CA SER A 35 -31.67 -6.62 -20.65
C SER A 35 -32.06 -6.24 -19.22
N ALA A 36 -33.08 -5.39 -19.07
CA ALA A 36 -33.66 -5.08 -17.76
C ALA A 36 -34.05 -6.34 -16.96
N GLY A 37 -33.72 -6.34 -15.67
CA GLY A 37 -33.87 -7.45 -14.74
C GLY A 37 -32.92 -8.63 -14.97
N TYR A 38 -31.89 -8.50 -15.81
CA TYR A 38 -30.84 -9.51 -15.96
C TYR A 38 -30.16 -9.79 -14.62
N ILE A 39 -29.71 -8.77 -13.90
CA ILE A 39 -29.03 -8.92 -12.61
C ILE A 39 -29.95 -9.66 -11.63
N SER A 40 -31.21 -9.24 -11.52
CA SER A 40 -32.18 -9.87 -10.61
C SER A 40 -32.58 -11.30 -10.97
N ARG A 41 -32.47 -11.70 -12.24
CA ARG A 41 -32.72 -13.09 -12.67
C ARG A 41 -31.49 -13.98 -12.45
N THR A 42 -30.31 -13.43 -12.72
CA THR A 42 -29.03 -14.15 -12.69
C THR A 42 -28.49 -14.27 -11.26
N SER A 43 -28.85 -13.38 -10.33
CA SER A 43 -28.39 -13.40 -8.93
C SER A 43 -29.13 -14.38 -8.01
N LYS A 44 -30.27 -14.95 -8.44
CA LYS A 44 -31.06 -15.90 -7.62
C LYS A 44 -30.40 -17.27 -7.53
N ASP A 45 -30.64 -17.98 -6.43
CA ASP A 45 -30.24 -19.38 -6.28
C ASP A 45 -30.82 -20.24 -7.43
N GLY A 46 -29.94 -20.84 -8.22
CA GLY A 46 -30.29 -21.58 -9.45
C GLY A 46 -30.30 -20.75 -10.74
N GLY A 47 -29.92 -19.47 -10.68
CA GLY A 47 -29.73 -18.62 -11.86
C GLY A 47 -28.61 -19.11 -12.79
N SER A 48 -28.67 -18.70 -14.06
CA SER A 48 -27.60 -18.96 -15.03
C SER A 48 -26.29 -18.29 -14.58
N ARG A 49 -25.13 -18.86 -14.89
CA ARG A 49 -23.85 -18.19 -14.62
C ARG A 49 -23.74 -16.91 -15.46
N PRO A 50 -23.26 -15.80 -14.89
CA PRO A 50 -23.03 -14.58 -15.66
C PRO A 50 -21.99 -14.82 -16.75
N GLY A 51 -22.24 -14.26 -17.94
CA GLY A 51 -21.29 -14.31 -19.05
C GLY A 51 -20.09 -13.40 -18.81
N ILE A 52 -18.94 -13.74 -19.41
CA ILE A 52 -17.71 -12.94 -19.29
C ILE A 52 -17.91 -11.50 -19.79
N ASP A 53 -18.65 -11.31 -20.88
CA ASP A 53 -18.95 -9.99 -21.43
C ASP A 53 -19.70 -9.11 -20.43
N PHE A 54 -20.66 -9.69 -19.70
CA PHE A 54 -21.35 -8.98 -18.64
C PHE A 54 -20.39 -8.58 -17.52
N ILE A 55 -19.52 -9.49 -17.07
CA ILE A 55 -18.54 -9.22 -16.00
C ILE A 55 -17.57 -8.09 -16.41
N MET A 56 -17.07 -8.11 -17.65
CA MET A 56 -16.19 -7.05 -18.15
C MET A 56 -16.91 -5.70 -18.25
N ASN A 57 -18.13 -5.69 -18.79
CA ASN A 57 -18.90 -4.46 -18.97
C ASN A 57 -19.33 -3.85 -17.64
N ILE A 58 -19.84 -4.66 -16.71
CA ILE A 58 -20.30 -4.18 -15.41
C ILE A 58 -19.13 -3.65 -14.57
N ALA A 59 -17.96 -4.29 -14.63
CA ALA A 59 -16.74 -3.80 -13.98
C ALA A 59 -16.36 -2.40 -14.50
N LYS A 60 -16.44 -2.19 -15.82
CA LYS A 60 -16.19 -0.88 -16.44
C LYS A 60 -17.22 0.17 -16.04
N VAL A 61 -18.51 -0.18 -16.02
CA VAL A 61 -19.62 0.71 -15.66
C VAL A 61 -19.59 1.15 -14.19
N LEU A 62 -19.09 0.27 -13.31
CA LEU A 62 -18.93 0.52 -11.89
C LEU A 62 -17.52 0.99 -11.52
N HIS A 63 -16.66 1.26 -12.52
CA HIS A 63 -15.29 1.74 -12.34
C HIS A 63 -14.43 0.91 -11.37
N VAL A 64 -14.59 -0.42 -11.39
CA VAL A 64 -13.82 -1.37 -10.57
C VAL A 64 -13.10 -2.38 -11.45
N SER A 65 -11.98 -2.94 -10.96
CA SER A 65 -11.30 -4.03 -11.65
C SER A 65 -12.10 -5.33 -11.52
N ILE A 66 -11.96 -6.20 -12.53
CA ILE A 66 -12.63 -7.51 -12.55
C ILE A 66 -12.20 -8.34 -11.34
N ASP A 67 -10.91 -8.36 -11.00
CA ASP A 67 -10.42 -9.11 -9.84
C ASP A 67 -11.07 -8.65 -8.52
N THR A 68 -11.18 -7.34 -8.29
CA THR A 68 -11.86 -6.82 -7.09
C THR A 68 -13.34 -7.21 -7.08
N LEU A 69 -14.00 -7.13 -8.23
CA LEU A 69 -15.41 -7.46 -8.33
C LEU A 69 -15.68 -8.96 -8.06
N LEU A 70 -14.73 -9.84 -8.37
CA LEU A 70 -14.87 -11.29 -8.24
C LEU A 70 -14.33 -11.87 -6.92
N LYS A 71 -13.28 -11.27 -6.36
CA LYS A 71 -12.53 -11.85 -5.24
C LYS A 71 -12.75 -11.13 -3.90
N VAL A 72 -13.06 -9.84 -3.92
CA VAL A 72 -13.17 -9.03 -2.71
C VAL A 72 -14.64 -8.87 -2.36
N ASP A 73 -15.03 -9.21 -1.14
CA ASP A 73 -16.38 -8.89 -0.64
C ASP A 73 -16.47 -7.41 -0.27
N ILE A 74 -16.75 -6.56 -1.28
CA ILE A 74 -16.85 -5.11 -1.15
C ILE A 74 -17.99 -4.73 -0.20
N SER A 75 -19.05 -5.53 -0.17
CA SER A 75 -20.24 -5.30 0.64
C SER A 75 -19.94 -5.31 2.15
N SER A 76 -18.94 -6.09 2.57
CA SER A 76 -18.53 -6.18 3.97
C SER A 76 -17.39 -5.22 4.36
N LEU A 77 -16.92 -4.38 3.42
CA LEU A 77 -15.92 -3.37 3.74
C LEU A 77 -16.54 -2.19 4.51
N THR A 78 -15.75 -1.62 5.40
CA THR A 78 -16.03 -0.33 6.03
C THR A 78 -15.72 0.82 5.06
N PRO A 79 -16.25 2.04 5.30
CA PRO A 79 -15.89 3.22 4.51
C PRO A 79 -14.37 3.48 4.49
N THR A 80 -13.68 3.27 5.62
CA THR A 80 -12.24 3.47 5.73
C THR A 80 -11.45 2.46 4.90
N GLU A 81 -11.83 1.17 4.92
CA GLU A 81 -11.17 0.16 4.08
C GLU A 81 -11.35 0.48 2.60
N ARG A 82 -12.54 0.92 2.16
CA ARG A 82 -12.75 1.34 0.76
C ARG A 82 -11.89 2.54 0.37
N TYR A 83 -11.75 3.51 1.27
CA TYR A 83 -10.89 4.66 1.07
C TYR A 83 -9.41 4.22 0.90
N LEU A 84 -8.92 3.34 1.77
CA LEU A 84 -7.57 2.79 1.68
C LEU A 84 -7.37 1.96 0.41
N ILE A 85 -8.30 1.09 0.02
CA ILE A 85 -8.21 0.34 -1.25
C ILE A 85 -8.09 1.28 -2.44
N SER A 86 -8.90 2.35 -2.47
CA SER A 86 -8.86 3.34 -3.55
C SER A 86 -7.51 4.05 -3.60
N PHE A 87 -6.96 4.38 -2.42
CA PHE A 87 -5.63 4.95 -2.29
C PHE A 87 -4.53 4.00 -2.77
N LEU A 88 -4.53 2.73 -2.34
CA LEU A 88 -3.54 1.72 -2.71
C LEU A 88 -3.56 1.43 -4.22
N LYS A 89 -4.74 1.29 -4.82
CA LYS A 89 -4.88 1.11 -6.28
C LYS A 89 -4.31 2.28 -7.06
N LYS A 90 -4.56 3.51 -6.60
CA LYS A 90 -4.00 4.70 -7.24
C LYS A 90 -2.48 4.71 -7.12
N LEU A 91 -1.93 4.38 -5.95
CA LEU A 91 -0.49 4.28 -5.75
C LEU A 91 0.14 3.22 -6.67
N GLU A 92 -0.48 2.04 -6.76
CA GLU A 92 -0.01 0.96 -7.63
C GLU A 92 -0.01 1.41 -9.10
N HIS A 93 -1.14 1.98 -9.56
CA HIS A 93 -1.25 2.52 -10.91
C HIS A 93 -0.15 3.54 -11.21
N ASP A 94 0.02 4.55 -10.35
CA ASP A 94 1.00 5.61 -10.56
C ASP A 94 2.45 5.09 -10.47
N THR A 95 2.68 4.03 -9.67
CA THR A 95 3.98 3.34 -9.59
C THR A 95 4.32 2.62 -10.89
N VAL A 96 3.37 1.86 -11.45
CA VAL A 96 3.58 1.11 -12.70
C VAL A 96 3.80 2.04 -13.89
N HIS A 97 3.24 3.25 -13.85
CA HIS A 97 3.43 4.28 -14.88
C HIS A 97 4.65 5.19 -14.62
N ASP A 98 5.49 4.83 -13.65
CA ASP A 98 6.72 5.56 -13.28
C ASP A 98 6.48 7.04 -12.91
N LEU A 99 5.32 7.33 -12.31
CA LEU A 99 4.95 8.67 -11.85
C LEU A 99 5.39 8.94 -10.41
N LEU A 100 5.84 7.90 -9.68
CA LEU A 100 6.20 7.97 -8.28
C LEU A 100 7.69 7.67 -8.05
N ALA A 101 8.37 8.59 -7.35
CA ALA A 101 9.77 8.47 -7.00
C ALA A 101 9.95 7.77 -5.65
N TRP A 102 9.70 6.46 -5.63
CA TRP A 102 9.99 5.61 -4.47
C TRP A 102 11.49 5.56 -4.16
N GLU A 103 11.81 5.65 -2.87
CA GLU A 103 13.15 5.44 -2.32
C GLU A 103 13.21 4.06 -1.66
N ARG A 104 14.28 3.31 -1.93
CA ARG A 104 14.50 2.00 -1.33
C ARG A 104 15.36 2.14 -0.09
N VAL A 105 14.90 1.59 1.01
CA VAL A 105 15.63 1.51 2.28
C VAL A 105 15.88 0.05 2.63
N SER A 106 17.15 -0.34 2.72
CA SER A 106 17.53 -1.75 2.95
C SER A 106 17.24 -2.19 4.38
N ALA A 107 16.88 -3.47 4.55
CA ALA A 107 16.73 -4.10 5.86
C ALA A 107 17.98 -3.94 6.75
N GLU A 108 19.18 -4.06 6.19
CA GLU A 108 20.45 -3.92 6.91
C GLU A 108 20.57 -2.54 7.56
N SER A 109 20.33 -1.47 6.79
CA SER A 109 20.38 -0.09 7.31
C SER A 109 19.34 0.17 8.40
N LEU A 110 18.17 -0.46 8.34
CA LEU A 110 17.10 -0.25 9.30
C LEU A 110 17.31 -1.07 10.58
N ASN A 111 17.75 -2.33 10.46
CA ASN A 111 18.02 -3.20 11.60
C ASN A 111 19.27 -2.79 12.39
N ASN A 112 20.25 -2.17 11.75
CA ASN A 112 21.49 -1.71 12.37
C ASN A 112 21.45 -0.21 12.74
N MET A 113 20.26 0.38 12.80
CA MET A 113 20.10 1.78 13.16
C MET A 113 20.54 2.02 14.61
N GLU A 114 21.28 3.11 14.81
CA GLU A 114 21.64 3.62 16.14
C GLU A 114 20.97 4.98 16.37
N THR A 115 20.90 5.37 17.64
CA THR A 115 20.49 6.72 18.03
C THR A 115 21.66 7.71 17.87
N ASP A 116 21.35 8.98 17.65
CA ASP A 116 22.32 10.05 17.76
C ASP A 116 22.80 10.28 19.22
N GLN A 117 23.64 11.29 19.42
CA GLN A 117 24.17 11.65 20.75
C GLN A 117 23.08 12.07 21.75
N ASN A 118 21.89 12.40 21.29
CA ASN A 118 20.74 12.82 22.10
C ASN A 118 19.74 11.68 22.31
N GLY A 119 20.01 10.47 21.78
CA GLY A 119 19.09 9.34 21.85
C GLY A 119 17.97 9.38 20.79
N ILE A 120 18.09 10.24 19.78
CA ILE A 120 17.09 10.41 18.72
C ILE A 120 17.43 9.49 17.54
N THR A 121 16.42 8.82 16.99
CA THR A 121 16.55 7.95 15.81
C THR A 121 16.46 8.76 14.52
N ASN A 122 17.11 8.27 13.46
CA ASN A 122 17.10 8.95 12.15
C ASN A 122 15.86 8.61 11.30
N HIS A 123 14.94 7.78 11.81
CA HIS A 123 13.77 7.34 11.08
C HIS A 123 12.52 7.43 11.96
N PRO A 124 11.42 8.06 11.48
CA PRO A 124 10.28 8.41 12.33
C PRO A 124 9.53 7.20 12.90
N LEU A 125 9.62 6.04 12.25
CA LEU A 125 9.00 4.80 12.73
C LEU A 125 9.83 4.02 13.76
N PHE A 126 11.07 4.41 14.04
CA PHE A 126 11.96 3.63 14.90
C PHE A 126 12.19 4.35 16.21
N ASP A 127 12.16 3.61 17.30
CA ASP A 127 12.42 4.11 18.64
C ASP A 127 13.34 3.16 19.41
N PHE A 128 14.06 3.70 20.38
CA PHE A 128 14.89 2.89 21.27
C PHE A 128 14.03 2.21 22.34
N HIS A 129 14.10 0.88 22.41
CA HIS A 129 13.37 0.09 23.41
C HIS A 129 14.28 -0.88 24.16
N ARG A 130 13.86 -1.18 25.40
CA ARG A 130 14.38 -2.28 26.21
C ARG A 130 13.28 -3.29 26.42
N PHE A 131 13.51 -4.54 26.04
CA PHE A 131 12.52 -5.62 26.11
C PHE A 131 13.20 -6.98 26.23
N TYR A 132 12.41 -8.01 26.57
CA TYR A 132 12.91 -9.37 26.72
C TYR A 132 12.67 -10.18 25.45
N GLU A 133 13.69 -10.84 24.93
CA GLU A 133 13.60 -11.67 23.73
C GLU A 133 13.85 -13.14 24.07
N GLU A 134 13.12 -14.06 23.43
CA GLU A 134 13.35 -15.50 23.60
C GLU A 134 14.69 -15.88 22.96
N GLY A 135 15.68 -16.18 23.78
CA GLY A 135 17.00 -16.64 23.35
C GLY A 135 17.11 -18.17 23.22
N GLU A 136 18.33 -18.66 23.03
CA GLU A 136 18.61 -20.11 23.06
C GLU A 136 18.53 -20.71 24.48
N SER A 137 18.56 -19.85 25.50
CA SER A 137 18.48 -20.25 26.90
C SER A 137 17.03 -20.46 27.35
N GLU A 138 16.83 -21.16 28.47
CA GLU A 138 15.50 -21.40 29.05
C GLU A 138 14.84 -20.11 29.61
N TYR A 139 15.61 -19.01 29.69
CA TYR A 139 15.15 -17.71 30.18
C TYR A 139 15.27 -16.62 29.10
N PRO A 140 14.27 -15.75 28.93
CA PRO A 140 14.35 -14.60 28.03
C PRO A 140 15.51 -13.66 28.40
N GLU A 141 16.20 -13.13 27.41
CA GLU A 141 17.31 -12.19 27.57
C GLU A 141 16.84 -10.76 27.38
N GLU A 142 17.33 -9.82 28.22
CA GLU A 142 17.02 -8.40 28.05
C GLU A 142 17.87 -7.83 26.90
N VAL A 143 17.20 -7.29 25.89
CA VAL A 143 17.82 -6.66 24.73
C VAL A 143 17.49 -5.17 24.74
N SER A 144 18.46 -4.35 24.34
CA SER A 144 18.33 -2.90 24.21
C SER A 144 18.80 -2.47 22.82
N ARG A 145 17.86 -2.03 21.96
CA ARG A 145 18.18 -1.62 20.58
C ARG A 145 17.11 -0.68 20.03
N VAL A 146 17.45 -0.01 18.93
CA VAL A 146 16.48 0.71 18.10
C VAL A 146 15.62 -0.31 17.37
N VAL A 147 14.30 -0.18 17.48
CA VAL A 147 13.33 -1.09 16.86
C VAL A 147 12.21 -0.31 16.20
N PHE A 148 11.66 -0.88 15.13
CA PHE A 148 10.38 -0.48 14.61
C PHE A 148 9.28 -1.19 15.42
N VAL A 149 8.48 -0.43 16.15
CA VAL A 149 7.34 -0.98 16.91
C VAL A 149 6.16 -1.17 15.97
N SER A 150 6.10 -2.33 15.30
CA SER A 150 5.05 -2.63 14.33
C SER A 150 3.68 -2.85 14.99
N ASN A 151 2.62 -2.69 14.22
CA ASN A 151 1.27 -2.99 14.70
C ASN A 151 1.04 -4.51 14.83
N SER A 152 1.70 -5.30 13.98
CA SER A 152 1.53 -6.76 13.92
C SER A 152 2.35 -7.49 14.98
N PHE A 153 3.58 -7.05 15.26
CA PHE A 153 4.52 -7.77 16.13
C PHE A 153 5.06 -6.94 17.31
N GLY A 154 4.70 -5.65 17.42
CA GLY A 154 5.14 -4.77 18.49
C GLY A 154 6.66 -4.59 18.53
N VAL A 155 7.24 -4.62 19.72
CA VAL A 155 8.71 -4.49 19.91
C VAL A 155 9.50 -5.70 19.38
N HIS A 156 8.85 -6.84 19.15
CA HIS A 156 9.45 -8.07 18.63
C HIS A 156 9.46 -8.10 17.10
N THR A 157 9.82 -6.98 16.49
CA THR A 157 9.84 -6.80 15.04
C THR A 157 11.28 -6.78 14.53
N SER A 158 11.51 -7.48 13.43
CA SER A 158 12.72 -7.38 12.62
C SER A 158 12.36 -6.91 11.21
N ILE A 159 13.25 -6.17 10.55
CA ILE A 159 13.08 -5.84 9.13
C ILE A 159 13.57 -7.01 8.29
N HIS A 160 12.69 -7.60 7.50
CA HIS A 160 12.96 -8.83 6.75
C HIS A 160 13.49 -8.58 5.35
N GLY A 161 13.05 -7.50 4.69
CA GLY A 161 13.44 -7.19 3.31
C GLY A 161 13.51 -5.70 3.03
N ASP A 162 13.66 -5.37 1.74
CA ASP A 162 13.65 -3.98 1.29
C ASP A 162 12.36 -3.28 1.72
N CYS A 163 12.51 -2.13 2.35
CA CYS A 163 11.41 -1.22 2.67
C CYS A 163 11.43 -0.08 1.65
N PHE A 164 10.29 0.60 1.51
CA PHE A 164 10.16 1.67 0.53
C PHE A 164 9.51 2.89 1.14
N GLU A 165 10.03 4.06 0.75
CA GLU A 165 9.50 5.35 1.18
C GLU A 165 9.05 6.17 -0.02
N LEU A 166 7.97 6.90 0.16
CA LEU A 166 7.46 7.84 -0.83
C LEU A 166 7.14 9.17 -0.16
N ARG A 167 7.79 10.22 -0.63
CA ARG A 167 7.45 11.59 -0.24
C ARG A 167 6.11 11.99 -0.87
N LEU A 168 5.18 12.41 -0.01
CA LEU A 168 3.90 12.97 -0.38
C LEU A 168 3.88 14.49 -0.15
N LYS A 169 2.70 15.11 -0.32
CA LYS A 169 2.51 16.54 -0.07
C LYS A 169 2.78 16.89 1.40
N ASN A 170 3.11 18.17 1.65
CA ASN A 170 3.32 18.75 2.98
C ASN A 170 4.43 18.08 3.80
N GLY A 171 5.41 17.46 3.13
CA GLY A 171 6.52 16.77 3.81
C GLY A 171 6.11 15.46 4.46
N ALA A 172 4.89 14.97 4.22
CA ALA A 172 4.48 13.65 4.68
C ALA A 172 5.24 12.54 3.92
N TYR A 173 5.53 11.44 4.60
CA TYR A 173 6.12 10.25 4.00
C TYR A 173 5.19 9.07 4.19
N LEU A 174 5.05 8.28 3.12
CA LEU A 174 4.43 6.98 3.14
C LEU A 174 5.55 5.93 3.23
N HIS A 175 5.45 5.03 4.19
CA HIS A 175 6.41 3.96 4.43
C HIS A 175 5.75 2.62 4.17
N LEU A 176 6.40 1.80 3.36
CA LEU A 176 6.02 0.42 3.09
C LEU A 176 7.09 -0.49 3.71
N MET A 177 6.73 -1.09 4.84
CA MET A 177 7.64 -1.83 5.70
C MET A 177 7.45 -3.33 5.48
N ASN A 178 8.53 -4.05 5.16
CA ASN A 178 8.52 -5.51 5.04
C ASN A 178 9.20 -6.13 6.27
N ILE A 179 8.40 -6.70 7.15
CA ILE A 179 8.80 -7.06 8.50
C ILE A 179 8.58 -8.53 8.79
N SER A 180 9.29 -9.01 9.81
CA SER A 180 9.04 -10.30 10.42
C SER A 180 9.02 -10.21 11.94
N LYS A 181 8.54 -11.27 12.59
CA LYS A 181 8.88 -11.52 14.00
C LYS A 181 10.40 -11.56 14.17
N SER A 182 10.91 -11.04 15.27
CA SER A 182 12.33 -11.08 15.61
C SER A 182 12.80 -12.48 15.99
N VAL A 183 11.92 -13.24 16.67
CA VAL A 183 12.14 -14.65 17.01
C VAL A 183 10.90 -15.44 16.62
N TYR A 184 11.11 -16.52 15.87
CA TYR A 184 10.03 -17.42 15.45
C TYR A 184 10.57 -18.82 15.15
N ARG A 185 9.68 -19.81 15.23
CA ARG A 185 10.01 -21.21 14.90
C ARG A 185 9.95 -21.42 13.38
N THR A 186 10.73 -22.34 12.85
CA THR A 186 10.81 -22.63 11.40
C THR A 186 9.44 -22.95 10.74
N ASN A 187 8.44 -23.34 11.51
CA ASN A 187 7.08 -23.67 11.04
C ASN A 187 6.01 -22.64 11.39
N ASP A 188 6.38 -21.45 11.89
CA ASP A 188 5.41 -20.38 12.14
C ASP A 188 4.95 -19.79 10.79
N SER A 189 3.65 -19.85 10.52
CA SER A 189 3.06 -19.36 9.27
C SER A 189 2.75 -17.86 9.31
N GLU A 190 2.74 -17.25 10.50
CA GLU A 190 2.43 -15.83 10.73
C GLU A 190 3.70 -15.07 11.13
N VAL A 191 4.75 -15.25 10.32
CA VAL A 191 6.07 -14.69 10.61
C VAL A 191 6.26 -13.35 9.93
N PHE A 192 5.69 -13.17 8.75
CA PHE A 192 5.94 -12.02 7.89
C PHE A 192 4.71 -11.13 7.81
N ALA A 193 4.95 -9.85 7.72
CA ALA A 193 3.92 -8.85 7.47
C ALA A 193 4.49 -7.73 6.60
N LYS A 194 3.63 -7.09 5.83
CA LYS A 194 3.87 -5.81 5.18
C LYS A 194 2.94 -4.80 5.79
N GLU A 195 3.50 -3.74 6.34
CA GLU A 195 2.73 -2.66 6.94
C GLU A 195 2.91 -1.38 6.16
N ILE A 196 1.83 -0.61 6.08
CA ILE A 196 1.82 0.71 5.49
C ILE A 196 1.59 1.72 6.60
N TRP A 197 2.56 2.64 6.71
CA TRP A 197 2.58 3.70 7.71
C TRP A 197 2.69 5.05 7.02
N MET A 198 2.21 6.09 7.69
CA MET A 198 2.38 7.46 7.26
C MET A 198 2.99 8.30 8.37
N SER A 199 4.02 9.07 8.06
CA SER A 199 4.61 10.03 8.98
C SER A 199 4.44 11.45 8.45
N ILE A 200 4.23 12.39 9.37
CA ILE A 200 4.17 13.83 9.09
C ILE A 200 5.14 14.50 10.07
N PRO A 201 6.01 15.43 9.62
CA PRO A 201 6.93 16.12 10.50
C PRO A 201 6.23 16.73 11.73
N GLY A 202 6.71 16.40 12.93
CA GLY A 202 6.17 16.89 14.19
C GLY A 202 4.91 16.17 14.70
N GLN A 203 4.47 15.09 14.04
CA GLN A 203 3.38 14.25 14.52
C GLN A 203 3.86 12.81 14.71
N GLU A 204 3.18 12.07 15.59
CA GLU A 204 3.40 10.64 15.72
C GLU A 204 3.03 9.93 14.41
N PRO A 205 3.81 8.93 13.97
CA PRO A 205 3.46 8.15 12.79
C PRO A 205 2.14 7.41 12.97
N GLN A 206 1.38 7.33 11.88
CA GLN A 206 0.09 6.66 11.85
C GLN A 206 0.18 5.34 11.08
N TYR A 207 -0.22 4.26 11.73
CA TYR A 207 -0.51 2.99 11.08
C TYR A 207 -1.75 3.10 10.19
N LEU A 208 -1.66 2.60 8.95
CA LEU A 208 -2.79 2.58 8.01
C LEU A 208 -3.38 1.18 7.86
N CYS A 209 -2.56 0.20 7.48
CA CYS A 209 -2.99 -1.16 7.23
C CYS A 209 -1.81 -2.14 7.11
N SER A 210 -2.12 -3.44 7.17
CA SER A 210 -1.15 -4.53 6.96
C SER A 210 -1.77 -5.67 6.16
N ASP A 211 -0.92 -6.51 5.58
CA ASP A 211 -1.32 -7.79 4.96
C ASP A 211 -1.36 -8.96 5.97
N HIS A 212 -1.11 -8.68 7.25
CA HIS A 212 -1.05 -9.70 8.31
C HIS A 212 -2.46 -10.11 8.79
N GLY A 213 -2.61 -11.39 9.11
CA GLY A 213 -3.90 -11.98 9.53
C GLY A 213 -4.95 -11.98 8.42
N ASP A 214 -6.24 -11.97 8.79
CA ASP A 214 -7.37 -11.95 7.86
C ASP A 214 -7.67 -10.55 7.29
N SER A 215 -6.63 -9.85 6.84
CA SER A 215 -6.76 -8.51 6.28
C SER A 215 -7.39 -8.52 4.89
N LYS A 216 -8.54 -7.86 4.75
CA LYS A 216 -9.20 -7.64 3.44
C LYS A 216 -8.38 -6.77 2.48
N LEU A 217 -7.32 -6.14 2.98
CA LEU A 217 -6.41 -5.28 2.22
C LEU A 217 -5.16 -6.05 1.73
N ALA A 218 -4.96 -7.29 2.15
CA ALA A 218 -3.73 -8.04 1.93
C ALA A 218 -3.33 -8.14 0.45
N GLU A 219 -4.26 -8.45 -0.46
CA GLU A 219 -3.96 -8.55 -1.90
C GLU A 219 -3.49 -7.20 -2.47
N PHE A 220 -4.14 -6.10 -2.09
CA PHE A 220 -3.77 -4.75 -2.56
C PHE A 220 -2.40 -4.31 -2.05
N ILE A 221 -2.08 -4.62 -0.79
CA ILE A 221 -0.77 -4.31 -0.19
C ILE A 221 0.33 -5.13 -0.88
N ASN A 222 0.09 -6.41 -1.12
CA ASN A 222 1.04 -7.29 -1.80
C ASN A 222 1.28 -6.87 -3.26
N ASN A 223 0.22 -6.50 -3.99
CA ASN A 223 0.35 -6.00 -5.36
C ASN A 223 1.12 -4.68 -5.41
N LEU A 224 0.79 -3.73 -4.52
CA LEU A 224 1.54 -2.48 -4.41
C LEU A 224 3.02 -2.75 -4.11
N TYR A 225 3.33 -3.60 -3.13
CA TYR A 225 4.71 -3.94 -2.79
C TYR A 225 5.46 -4.54 -3.98
N ALA A 226 4.86 -5.50 -4.68
CA ALA A 226 5.47 -6.09 -5.86
C ALA A 226 5.72 -5.06 -6.97
N ALA A 227 4.75 -4.16 -7.21
CA ALA A 227 4.88 -3.07 -8.19
C ALA A 227 6.03 -2.11 -7.82
N VAL A 228 6.15 -1.73 -6.55
CA VAL A 228 7.23 -0.85 -6.07
C VAL A 228 8.58 -1.54 -6.14
N ALA A 229 8.66 -2.80 -5.72
CA ALA A 229 9.88 -3.59 -5.77
C ALA A 229 10.39 -3.80 -7.20
N GLU A 230 9.49 -3.90 -8.18
CA GLU A 230 9.88 -3.95 -9.59
C GLU A 230 10.27 -2.57 -10.12
N ASN A 231 9.45 -1.55 -9.85
CA ASN A 231 9.67 -0.20 -10.33
C ASN A 231 10.99 0.42 -9.81
N THR A 232 11.45 0.06 -8.62
CA THR A 232 12.73 0.51 -8.04
C THR A 232 13.96 -0.17 -8.65
N LYS A 233 13.80 -1.25 -9.43
CA LYS A 233 14.92 -1.87 -10.18
C LYS A 233 15.29 -1.07 -11.44
N HIS A 234 14.39 -0.21 -11.91
CA HIS A 234 14.63 0.61 -13.09
C HIS A 234 15.36 1.92 -12.73
N PRO A 235 16.28 2.42 -13.58
CA PRO A 235 16.93 3.69 -13.34
C PRO A 235 15.92 4.84 -13.31
N LYS A 236 16.00 5.67 -12.27
CA LYS A 236 15.20 6.88 -12.15
C LYS A 236 16.08 8.10 -12.07
N VAL A 237 15.69 9.16 -12.78
CA VAL A 237 16.35 10.45 -12.74
C VAL A 237 15.37 11.42 -12.08
N LYS A 238 15.72 11.95 -10.90
CA LYS A 238 14.89 12.98 -10.26
C LYS A 238 14.83 14.22 -11.14
N GLN A 239 13.74 14.99 -11.06
CA GLN A 239 13.51 16.12 -11.94
C GLN A 239 14.65 17.15 -11.89
N GLU A 240 15.23 17.38 -10.70
CA GLU A 240 16.39 18.25 -10.54
C GLU A 240 17.63 17.79 -11.34
N PHE A 241 17.88 16.48 -11.41
CA PHE A 241 18.97 15.93 -12.22
C PHE A 241 18.63 15.87 -13.70
N ARG A 242 17.34 15.70 -14.04
CA ARG A 242 16.89 15.69 -15.43
C ARG A 242 17.15 17.03 -16.09
N TYR A 243 16.90 18.13 -15.39
CA TYR A 243 17.26 19.47 -15.85
C TYR A 243 18.76 19.58 -16.16
N ILE A 244 19.62 19.12 -15.25
CA ILE A 244 21.08 19.14 -15.43
C ILE A 244 21.51 18.32 -16.66
N ILE A 245 20.94 17.10 -16.82
CA ILE A 245 21.22 16.25 -17.98
C ILE A 245 20.74 16.93 -19.27
N ASP A 246 19.54 17.51 -19.28
CA ASP A 246 19.00 18.19 -20.45
C ASP A 246 19.83 19.42 -20.85
N SER A 247 20.32 20.20 -19.88
CA SER A 247 21.21 21.35 -20.12
C SER A 247 22.54 20.91 -20.72
N PHE A 248 23.16 19.86 -20.16
CA PHE A 248 24.37 19.26 -20.73
C PHE A 248 24.15 18.76 -22.17
N MET A 249 23.03 18.07 -22.43
CA MET A 249 22.68 17.57 -23.76
C MET A 249 22.43 18.68 -24.78
N LYS A 250 22.04 19.88 -24.33
CA LYS A 250 21.90 21.09 -25.16
C LYS A 250 23.21 21.89 -25.31
N GLY A 251 24.27 21.52 -24.59
CA GLY A 251 25.54 22.25 -24.57
C GLY A 251 25.53 23.51 -23.72
N GLU A 252 24.53 23.67 -22.86
CA GLU A 252 24.40 24.77 -21.89
C GLU A 252 25.16 24.35 -20.61
N ASN A 253 26.42 24.78 -20.49
CA ASN A 253 27.31 24.44 -19.37
C ASN A 253 27.57 25.64 -18.44
N GLU A 254 26.89 26.76 -18.63
CA GLU A 254 26.98 27.91 -17.74
C GLU A 254 26.10 27.67 -16.51
N ASP A 255 26.60 28.02 -15.33
CA ASP A 255 25.83 27.91 -14.09
C ASP A 255 24.63 28.85 -14.12
N ASP A 256 23.47 28.36 -13.65
CA ASP A 256 22.31 29.21 -13.47
C ASP A 256 22.64 30.38 -12.50
N PRO A 257 22.17 31.60 -12.79
CA PRO A 257 22.33 32.70 -11.85
C PRO A 257 21.68 32.34 -10.51
N PRO A 258 22.29 32.73 -9.37
CA PRO A 258 21.76 32.38 -8.05
C PRO A 258 20.32 32.84 -7.91
N GLN A 259 19.41 31.92 -7.57
CA GLN A 259 18.02 32.25 -7.26
C GLN A 259 18.01 33.29 -6.14
N GLN A 260 17.53 34.49 -6.44
CA GLN A 260 17.27 35.51 -5.43
C GLN A 260 16.20 34.95 -4.50
N PHE A 261 16.57 34.72 -3.24
CA PHE A 261 15.59 34.47 -2.18
C PHE A 261 14.83 35.78 -1.98
N ASP A 262 13.61 35.86 -2.52
CA ASP A 262 12.65 36.88 -2.12
C ASP A 262 12.26 36.60 -0.67
N GLU A 263 13.00 37.19 0.26
CA GLU A 263 12.62 37.34 1.67
C GLU A 263 11.44 38.32 1.80
N GLU A 264 10.27 37.96 1.29
CA GLU A 264 9.02 38.55 1.82
C GLU A 264 8.54 37.68 2.98
N ILE A 265 9.12 37.94 4.15
CA ILE A 265 8.58 37.51 5.45
C ILE A 265 7.31 38.34 5.70
N PRO A 266 6.10 37.75 5.77
CA PRO A 266 4.92 38.49 6.18
C PRO A 266 4.99 38.71 7.70
N PHE A 267 4.96 39.98 8.11
CA PHE A 267 4.74 40.39 9.50
C PHE A 267 3.33 40.04 9.98
#